data_AF-X1V4U2-F1
#
_entry.id   AF-X1V4U2-F1
#
_cell.length_a   1.000
_cell.length_b   1.000
_cell.length_c   1.000
_cell.angle_alpha   90.00
_cell.angle_beta   90.00
_cell.angle_gamma   90.00
#
_symmetry.space_group_name_H-M   'P 1'
#
loop_
_entity.id
_entity.type
_entity.pdbx_description
1 polymer ?
#
loop_
_entity_poly.entity_id
_entity_poly.type
_entity_poly.pdbx_seq_one_letter_code
_entity_poly.pdbx_strand_id
1 'polypeptide(L)'
;SEPDVDYMMRVTEVIPSAGDIIRYAVREVYTPDIAKAFGQFDELGVSAGEIDGVLSGAITKPSLDPEGVLAKAESDIEAAGLPPATFTKEWAAHWLLPSILQGFEMLHRGVIPFKSTGTQALSLERLMIALDIMPAWREPLKDISYNPFTRVDVRRMHKIGVLDEEAVFTAYADVGFSPFAPGHDHETVAAAFACETCRHESKVGHMLDFTILYNADPPEAEKTVTDTERDLTKSD
;
A
#
# COMPACT_ATOMS: atom_id res chain seq x y z
N SER A 1 -21.24 -4.19 -52.40
CA SER A 1 -20.89 -5.62 -52.57
C SER A 1 -20.67 -6.22 -51.18
N GLU A 2 -20.72 -7.54 -50.99
CA GLU A 2 -20.36 -8.15 -49.69
C GLU A 2 -19.00 -7.66 -49.15
N PRO A 3 -17.94 -7.49 -49.98
CA PRO A 3 -16.69 -6.87 -49.55
C PRO A 3 -16.84 -5.46 -48.94
N ASP A 4 -17.71 -4.62 -49.52
CA ASP A 4 -17.88 -3.23 -49.05
C ASP A 4 -18.53 -3.17 -47.67
N VAL A 5 -19.40 -4.12 -47.34
CA VAL A 5 -20.03 -4.23 -46.00
C VAL A 5 -18.99 -4.63 -44.95
N ASP A 6 -18.13 -5.60 -45.25
CA ASP A 6 -17.03 -6.01 -44.36
C ASP A 6 -16.07 -4.85 -44.07
N TYR A 7 -15.69 -4.08 -45.09
CA TYR A 7 -14.85 -2.90 -44.90
C TYR A 7 -15.51 -1.84 -44.02
N MET A 8 -16.81 -1.58 -44.20
CA MET A 8 -17.53 -0.62 -43.37
C MET A 8 -17.60 -1.06 -41.91
N MET A 9 -17.82 -2.35 -41.65
CA MET A 9 -17.81 -2.90 -40.29
C MET A 9 -16.44 -2.74 -39.62
N ARG A 10 -15.35 -3.06 -40.33
CA ARG A 10 -13.98 -2.90 -39.80
C ARG A 10 -13.63 -1.46 -39.45
N VAL A 11 -14.12 -0.48 -40.20
CA VAL A 11 -13.86 0.94 -39.93
C VAL A 11 -14.64 1.43 -38.71
N THR A 12 -15.73 0.77 -38.35
CA THR A 12 -16.53 1.09 -37.16
C THR A 12 -16.07 0.36 -35.89
N GLU A 13 -15.11 -0.57 -36.00
CA GLU A 13 -14.59 -1.29 -34.84
C GLU A 13 -13.91 -0.35 -33.83
N VAL A 14 -14.23 -0.55 -32.56
CA VAL A 14 -13.59 0.16 -31.46
C VAL A 14 -12.16 -0.38 -31.26
N ILE A 15 -11.19 0.49 -31.52
CA ILE A 15 -9.77 0.23 -31.30
C ILE A 15 -9.33 0.86 -29.97
N PRO A 16 -8.73 0.10 -29.04
CA PRO A 16 -8.18 0.64 -27.81
C PRO A 16 -7.22 1.80 -28.05
N SER A 17 -7.32 2.84 -27.24
CA SER A 17 -6.36 3.94 -27.27
C SER A 17 -4.99 3.49 -26.72
N ALA A 18 -3.95 4.30 -26.96
CA ALA A 18 -2.65 4.08 -26.32
C ALA A 18 -2.75 4.06 -24.79
N GLY A 19 -3.65 4.86 -24.21
CA GLY A 19 -3.92 4.88 -22.77
C GLY A 19 -4.54 3.56 -22.28
N ASP A 20 -5.45 2.98 -23.06
CA ASP A 20 -6.05 1.68 -22.74
C ASP A 20 -5.01 0.57 -22.76
N ILE A 21 -4.11 0.58 -23.76
CA ILE A 21 -3.03 -0.39 -23.86
C ILE A 21 -2.12 -0.33 -22.63
N ILE A 22 -1.77 0.88 -22.17
CA ILE A 22 -0.98 1.07 -20.94
C ILE A 22 -1.75 0.59 -19.72
N ARG A 23 -3.03 0.97 -19.59
CA ARG A 23 -3.91 0.54 -18.50
C ARG A 23 -4.00 -0.98 -18.43
N TYR A 24 -4.16 -1.67 -19.55
CA TYR A 24 -4.20 -3.14 -19.60
C TYR A 24 -2.88 -3.75 -19.13
N ALA A 25 -1.74 -3.18 -19.52
CA ALA A 25 -0.44 -3.65 -19.08
C ALA A 25 -0.25 -3.49 -17.56
N VAL A 26 -0.58 -2.31 -17.02
CA VAL A 26 -0.46 -2.01 -15.59
C VAL A 26 -1.45 -2.83 -14.75
N ARG A 27 -2.64 -3.11 -15.29
CA ARG A 27 -3.65 -3.97 -14.67
C ARG A 27 -3.40 -5.45 -14.88
N GLU A 28 -2.21 -5.86 -15.31
CA GLU A 28 -1.83 -7.27 -15.41
C GLU A 28 -2.73 -8.09 -16.36
N VAL A 29 -3.43 -7.42 -17.29
CA VAL A 29 -4.32 -8.09 -18.25
C VAL A 29 -3.52 -8.98 -19.21
N TYR A 30 -2.28 -8.59 -19.50
CA TYR A 30 -1.37 -9.31 -20.39
C TYR A 30 -0.48 -10.34 -19.69
N THR A 31 -0.71 -10.61 -18.41
CA THR A 31 0.07 -11.55 -17.60
C THR A 31 -0.86 -12.65 -17.05
N PRO A 32 -1.14 -13.71 -17.84
CA PRO A 32 -2.20 -14.67 -17.55
C PRO A 32 -2.14 -15.30 -16.16
N ASP A 33 -0.94 -15.65 -15.68
CA ASP A 33 -0.74 -16.23 -14.35
C ASP A 33 -1.11 -15.26 -13.22
N ILE A 34 -0.88 -13.96 -13.43
CA ILE A 34 -1.18 -12.90 -12.45
C ILE A 34 -2.66 -12.52 -12.54
N ALA A 35 -3.21 -12.36 -13.74
CA ALA A 35 -4.62 -12.09 -13.94
C ALA A 35 -5.52 -13.19 -13.34
N LYS A 36 -5.09 -14.45 -13.47
CA LYS A 36 -5.72 -15.60 -12.81
C LYS A 36 -5.64 -15.51 -11.29
N ALA A 37 -4.48 -15.12 -10.75
CA ALA A 37 -4.31 -14.95 -9.31
C ALA A 37 -5.20 -13.82 -8.74
N PHE A 38 -5.56 -12.85 -9.57
CA PHE A 38 -6.44 -11.74 -9.21
C PHE A 38 -7.93 -12.04 -9.46
N GLY A 39 -8.25 -13.14 -10.13
CA GLY A 39 -9.63 -13.50 -10.49
C GLY A 39 -10.27 -12.54 -11.50
N GLN A 40 -9.48 -11.85 -12.32
CA GLN A 40 -9.96 -10.77 -13.20
C GLN A 40 -11.04 -11.21 -14.19
N PHE A 41 -11.06 -12.49 -14.54
CA PHE A 41 -11.97 -13.07 -15.52
C PHE A 41 -13.06 -13.93 -14.89
N ASP A 42 -13.02 -14.15 -13.58
CA ASP A 42 -13.90 -15.11 -12.91
C ASP A 42 -15.37 -14.80 -13.20
N GLU A 43 -15.79 -13.55 -13.06
CA GLU A 43 -17.17 -13.12 -13.31
C GLU A 43 -17.52 -12.90 -14.80
N LEU A 44 -16.54 -12.91 -15.70
CA LEU A 44 -16.78 -12.75 -17.14
C LEU A 44 -17.43 -14.00 -17.76
N GLY A 45 -17.25 -15.17 -17.12
CA GLY A 45 -17.65 -16.47 -17.65
C GLY A 45 -16.62 -17.10 -18.59
N VAL A 46 -15.39 -16.59 -18.58
CA VAL A 46 -14.23 -17.15 -19.27
C VAL A 46 -13.09 -17.35 -18.26
N SER A 47 -12.31 -18.40 -18.43
CA SER A 47 -11.12 -18.66 -17.64
C SER A 47 -9.92 -17.86 -18.16
N ALA A 48 -9.03 -17.45 -17.25
CA ALA A 48 -7.81 -16.70 -17.59
C ALA A 48 -6.89 -17.41 -18.62
N GLY A 49 -7.02 -18.73 -18.79
CA GLY A 49 -6.27 -19.50 -19.77
C GLY A 49 -6.83 -19.44 -21.21
N GLU A 50 -8.07 -18.97 -21.39
CA GLU A 50 -8.72 -18.85 -22.71
C GLU A 50 -8.30 -17.60 -23.49
N ILE A 51 -7.42 -16.78 -22.90
CA ILE A 51 -6.98 -15.48 -23.43
C ILE A 51 -5.79 -15.63 -24.39
N ASP A 52 -5.14 -16.80 -24.37
CA ASP A 52 -4.10 -17.17 -25.34
C ASP A 52 -4.66 -17.93 -26.57
N GLY A 53 -5.93 -17.65 -26.89
CA GLY A 53 -6.60 -18.06 -28.12
C GLY A 53 -7.55 -19.24 -27.96
N VAL A 54 -8.68 -19.17 -28.70
CA VAL A 54 -9.49 -20.30 -29.18
C VAL A 54 -8.81 -21.67 -28.95
N LEU A 55 -9.18 -22.40 -27.89
CA LEU A 55 -9.24 -23.88 -27.78
C LEU A 55 -9.32 -24.37 -26.31
N SER A 56 -10.48 -24.95 -25.99
CA SER A 56 -10.72 -26.16 -25.19
C SER A 56 -10.09 -26.32 -23.79
N GLY A 57 -10.97 -26.44 -22.78
CA GLY A 57 -10.79 -27.43 -21.70
C GLY A 57 -11.21 -26.98 -20.31
N ALA A 58 -12.41 -27.38 -19.90
CA ALA A 58 -13.08 -27.07 -18.63
C ALA A 58 -12.29 -27.38 -17.34
N ILE A 59 -12.45 -26.50 -16.32
CA ILE A 59 -12.48 -26.86 -14.89
C ILE A 59 -13.47 -25.94 -14.14
N THR A 60 -14.49 -26.51 -13.53
CA THR A 60 -15.56 -25.82 -12.77
C THR A 60 -15.23 -25.64 -11.28
N LYS A 61 -15.51 -24.44 -10.74
CA LYS A 61 -15.82 -24.20 -9.31
C LYS A 61 -17.07 -23.30 -9.19
N PRO A 62 -17.84 -23.43 -8.09
CA PRO A 62 -19.27 -23.14 -8.11
C PRO A 62 -19.59 -21.76 -7.55
N SER A 63 -19.95 -20.83 -8.44
CA SER A 63 -21.03 -19.83 -8.27
C SER A 63 -21.19 -18.93 -9.49
N LEU A 64 -20.57 -19.28 -10.63
CA LEU A 64 -20.64 -18.48 -11.84
C LEU A 64 -21.87 -18.90 -12.64
N ASP A 65 -22.69 -17.91 -12.92
CA ASP A 65 -23.80 -17.97 -13.86
C ASP A 65 -23.39 -18.73 -15.13
N PRO A 66 -24.10 -19.82 -15.51
CA PRO A 66 -23.73 -20.66 -16.66
C PRO A 66 -23.71 -19.92 -18.01
N GLU A 67 -24.19 -18.68 -18.07
CA GLU A 67 -24.11 -17.83 -19.27
C GLU A 67 -22.97 -16.78 -19.21
N GLY A 68 -22.41 -16.46 -18.04
CA GLY A 68 -21.38 -15.42 -17.91
C GLY A 68 -21.84 -14.01 -18.33
N VAL A 69 -21.07 -12.97 -17.97
CA VAL A 69 -21.38 -11.61 -18.42
C VAL A 69 -21.21 -11.47 -19.94
N LEU A 70 -20.26 -12.20 -20.52
CA LEU A 70 -19.99 -12.12 -21.96
C LEU A 70 -21.19 -12.53 -22.82
N ALA A 71 -21.87 -13.64 -22.52
CA ALA A 71 -23.01 -14.07 -23.34
C ALA A 71 -24.21 -13.13 -23.19
N LYS A 72 -24.38 -12.53 -22.01
CA LYS A 72 -25.45 -11.54 -21.75
C LYS A 72 -25.21 -10.22 -22.49
N ALA A 73 -23.95 -9.83 -22.64
CA ALA A 73 -23.56 -8.57 -23.26
C ALA A 73 -23.31 -8.69 -24.78
N GLU A 74 -23.39 -9.90 -25.37
CA GLU A 74 -22.99 -10.16 -26.76
C GLU A 74 -23.67 -9.21 -27.76
N SER A 75 -24.99 -9.03 -27.66
CA SER A 75 -25.73 -8.13 -28.56
C SER A 75 -25.33 -6.67 -28.40
N ASP A 76 -25.03 -6.24 -27.16
CA ASP A 76 -24.62 -4.87 -26.88
C ASP A 76 -23.18 -4.60 -27.34
N ILE A 77 -22.29 -5.59 -27.20
CA ILE A 77 -20.90 -5.57 -27.67
C ILE A 77 -20.88 -5.46 -29.21
N GLU A 78 -21.68 -6.28 -29.90
CA GLU A 78 -21.81 -6.24 -31.35
C GLU A 78 -22.37 -4.90 -31.82
N ALA A 79 -23.45 -4.41 -31.21
CA ALA A 79 -24.06 -3.14 -31.55
C ALA A 79 -23.12 -1.94 -31.30
N ALA A 80 -22.26 -2.03 -30.28
CA ALA A 80 -21.25 -1.02 -29.98
C ALA A 80 -20.01 -1.09 -30.90
N GLY A 81 -19.91 -2.09 -31.79
CA GLY A 81 -18.74 -2.31 -32.62
C GLY A 81 -17.49 -2.69 -31.80
N LEU A 82 -17.67 -3.26 -30.61
CA LEU A 82 -16.57 -3.60 -29.72
C LEU A 82 -16.13 -5.05 -29.99
N PRO A 83 -14.88 -5.31 -30.41
CA PRO A 83 -14.44 -6.69 -30.58
C PRO A 83 -14.48 -7.46 -29.25
N PRO A 84 -14.88 -8.74 -29.21
CA PRO A 84 -14.93 -9.52 -27.97
C PRO A 84 -13.60 -9.55 -27.19
N ALA A 85 -12.48 -9.56 -27.92
CA ALA A 85 -11.14 -9.49 -27.32
C ALA A 85 -10.86 -8.13 -26.66
N THR A 86 -11.40 -7.04 -27.20
CA THR A 86 -11.29 -5.70 -26.59
C THR A 86 -12.17 -5.61 -25.35
N PHE A 87 -13.41 -6.11 -25.41
CA PHE A 87 -14.30 -6.18 -24.25
C PHE A 87 -13.69 -6.97 -23.09
N THR A 88 -13.05 -8.10 -23.39
CA THR A 88 -12.37 -8.94 -22.38
C THR A 88 -11.26 -8.19 -21.65
N LYS A 89 -10.48 -7.37 -22.36
CA LYS A 89 -9.41 -6.55 -21.76
C LYS A 89 -9.97 -5.40 -20.94
N GLU A 90 -11.02 -4.75 -21.45
CA GLU A 90 -11.75 -3.72 -20.71
C GLU A 90 -12.33 -4.28 -19.41
N TRP A 91 -12.92 -5.48 -19.47
CA TRP A 91 -13.38 -6.20 -18.31
C TRP A 91 -12.24 -6.47 -17.33
N ALA A 92 -11.13 -7.07 -17.75
CA ALA A 92 -10.03 -7.34 -16.83
C ALA A 92 -9.51 -6.08 -16.11
N ALA A 93 -9.54 -4.93 -16.79
CA ALA A 93 -9.06 -3.66 -16.28
C ALA A 93 -10.09 -2.85 -15.48
N HIS A 94 -11.38 -3.22 -15.47
CA HIS A 94 -12.45 -2.40 -14.88
C HIS A 94 -12.52 -2.48 -13.35
N TRP A 95 -11.99 -3.54 -12.75
CA TRP A 95 -12.14 -3.80 -11.31
C TRP A 95 -11.61 -2.64 -10.45
N LEU A 96 -12.38 -2.33 -9.41
CA LEU A 96 -11.92 -1.44 -8.35
C LEU A 96 -10.86 -2.16 -7.51
N LEU A 97 -9.69 -1.55 -7.40
CA LEU A 97 -8.62 -2.07 -6.56
C LEU A 97 -8.73 -1.53 -5.14
N PRO A 98 -8.25 -2.28 -4.13
CA PRO A 98 -8.06 -1.74 -2.79
C PRO A 98 -7.18 -0.49 -2.83
N SER A 99 -7.45 0.46 -1.92
CA SER A 99 -6.59 1.62 -1.74
C SER A 99 -5.24 1.20 -1.14
N ILE A 100 -4.23 2.06 -1.27
CA ILE A 100 -2.92 1.79 -0.69
C ILE A 100 -2.98 1.59 0.85
N LEU A 101 -3.87 2.32 1.53
CA LEU A 101 -4.06 2.19 2.98
C LEU A 101 -4.68 0.84 3.34
N GLN A 102 -5.63 0.34 2.56
CA GLN A 102 -6.14 -1.03 2.72
C GLN A 102 -5.03 -2.05 2.45
N GLY A 103 -4.14 -1.78 1.50
CA GLY A 103 -2.92 -2.54 1.26
C GLY A 103 -2.04 -2.65 2.51
N PHE A 104 -1.79 -1.54 3.20
CA PHE A 104 -1.02 -1.51 4.44
C PHE A 104 -1.72 -2.30 5.56
N GLU A 105 -3.03 -2.16 5.72
CA GLU A 105 -3.79 -2.95 6.69
C GLU A 105 -3.68 -4.46 6.43
N MET A 106 -3.78 -4.89 5.17
CA MET A 106 -3.60 -6.30 4.80
C MET A 106 -2.18 -6.78 5.09
N LEU A 107 -1.16 -5.95 4.84
CA LEU A 107 0.23 -6.26 5.17
C LEU A 107 0.41 -6.43 6.69
N HIS A 108 -0.05 -5.48 7.49
CA HIS A 108 0.12 -5.51 8.95
C HIS A 108 -0.64 -6.65 9.63
N ARG A 109 -1.76 -7.07 9.06
CA ARG A 109 -2.53 -8.24 9.54
C ARG A 109 -1.96 -9.58 9.06
N GLY A 110 -0.87 -9.58 8.28
CA GLY A 110 -0.27 -10.78 7.71
C GLY A 110 -1.17 -11.47 6.68
N VAL A 111 -2.16 -10.75 6.13
CA VAL A 111 -3.07 -11.28 5.10
C VAL A 111 -2.39 -11.29 3.74
N ILE A 112 -1.46 -10.37 3.49
CA ILE A 112 -0.58 -10.35 2.31
C ILE A 112 0.88 -10.05 2.70
N PRO A 113 1.87 -10.60 1.98
CA PRO A 113 3.27 -10.20 2.11
C PRO A 113 3.54 -8.90 1.34
N PHE A 114 4.71 -8.31 1.58
CA PHE A 114 5.17 -7.20 0.75
C PHE A 114 5.42 -7.64 -0.70
N LYS A 115 6.20 -8.71 -0.88
CA LYS A 115 6.48 -9.33 -2.18
C LYS A 115 5.72 -10.64 -2.34
N SER A 116 5.26 -10.91 -3.56
CA SER A 116 4.59 -12.16 -3.87
C SER A 116 5.52 -13.34 -3.66
N THR A 117 4.96 -14.47 -3.22
CA THR A 117 5.68 -15.73 -3.04
C THR A 117 5.00 -16.82 -3.85
N GLY A 118 5.67 -17.97 -4.04
CA GLY A 118 5.07 -19.10 -4.79
C GLY A 118 3.74 -19.60 -4.20
N THR A 119 3.53 -19.42 -2.89
CA THR A 119 2.27 -19.79 -2.20
C THR A 119 1.29 -18.63 -2.10
N GLN A 120 1.72 -17.39 -2.34
CA GLN A 120 0.91 -16.20 -2.14
C GLN A 120 1.14 -15.18 -3.26
N ALA A 121 0.26 -15.24 -4.24
CA ALA A 121 0.32 -14.40 -5.43
C ALA A 121 -0.17 -12.96 -5.18
N LEU A 122 -0.96 -12.69 -4.13
CA LEU A 122 -1.31 -11.32 -3.76
C LEU A 122 -0.20 -10.73 -2.89
N SER A 123 0.22 -9.49 -3.15
CA SER A 123 1.21 -8.78 -2.34
C SER A 123 1.04 -7.26 -2.44
N LEU A 124 1.58 -6.53 -1.47
CA LEU A 124 1.51 -5.06 -1.47
C LEU A 124 2.22 -4.46 -2.70
N GLU A 125 3.38 -5.00 -3.09
CA GLU A 125 4.12 -4.56 -4.28
C GLU A 125 3.29 -4.70 -5.57
N ARG A 126 2.57 -5.82 -5.72
CA ARG A 126 1.69 -6.04 -6.88
C ARG A 126 0.49 -5.10 -6.88
N LEU A 127 -0.10 -4.83 -5.71
CA LEU A 127 -1.16 -3.84 -5.59
C LEU A 127 -0.66 -2.45 -6.00
N MET A 128 0.54 -2.04 -5.55
CA MET A 128 1.15 -0.76 -5.93
C MET A 128 1.40 -0.67 -7.44
N ILE A 129 1.83 -1.77 -8.08
CA ILE A 129 1.94 -1.85 -9.55
C ILE A 129 0.57 -1.62 -10.19
N ALA A 130 -0.44 -2.37 -9.80
CA ALA A 130 -1.77 -2.30 -10.40
C ALA A 130 -2.48 -0.96 -10.18
N LEU A 131 -2.15 -0.25 -9.09
CA LEU A 131 -2.57 1.13 -8.82
C LEU A 131 -1.81 2.19 -9.63
N ASP A 132 -0.89 1.78 -10.51
CA ASP A 132 -0.02 2.66 -11.30
C ASP A 132 0.88 3.59 -10.46
N ILE A 133 1.31 3.10 -9.29
CA ILE A 133 2.28 3.84 -8.47
C ILE A 133 3.66 3.74 -9.12
N MET A 134 4.27 4.90 -9.40
CA MET A 134 5.58 4.95 -10.02
C MET A 134 6.62 4.15 -9.22
N PRO A 135 7.53 3.40 -9.88
CA PRO A 135 8.49 2.53 -9.21
C PRO A 135 9.29 3.21 -8.09
N ALA A 136 9.72 4.46 -8.29
CA ALA A 136 10.52 5.21 -7.33
C ALA A 136 9.80 5.49 -5.99
N TRP A 137 8.47 5.46 -5.96
CA TRP A 137 7.67 5.73 -4.76
C TRP A 137 7.29 4.49 -3.96
N ARG A 138 7.49 3.28 -4.51
CA ARG A 138 6.99 2.04 -3.89
C ARG A 138 7.73 1.67 -2.60
N GLU A 139 9.07 1.72 -2.62
CA GLU A 139 9.88 1.48 -1.42
C GLU A 139 9.66 2.58 -0.37
N PRO A 140 9.70 3.90 -0.69
CA PRO A 140 9.37 4.94 0.28
C PRO A 140 7.98 4.78 0.92
N LEU A 141 6.96 4.43 0.14
CA LEU A 141 5.60 4.19 0.68
C LEU A 141 5.57 2.99 1.63
N LYS A 142 6.35 1.94 1.33
CA LYS A 142 6.49 0.79 2.22
C LYS A 142 7.25 1.15 3.49
N ASP A 143 8.30 1.97 3.41
CA ASP A 143 9.08 2.37 4.59
C ASP A 143 8.22 3.14 5.60
N ILE A 144 7.25 3.94 5.12
CA ILE A 144 6.28 4.64 5.98
C ILE A 144 5.01 3.86 6.28
N SER A 145 4.92 2.58 5.87
CA SER A 145 3.69 1.80 6.07
C SER A 145 3.45 1.48 7.55
N TYR A 146 4.50 1.29 8.34
CA TYR A 146 4.40 0.98 9.76
C TYR A 146 4.24 2.23 10.62
N ASN A 147 3.50 2.09 11.71
CA ASN A 147 3.30 3.20 12.65
C ASN A 147 4.61 3.49 13.42
N PRO A 148 5.00 4.77 13.57
CA PRO A 148 6.06 5.16 14.49
C PRO A 148 5.62 4.92 15.94
N PHE A 149 6.58 4.95 16.87
CA PHE A 149 6.28 4.86 18.29
C PHE A 149 5.35 5.99 18.75
N THR A 150 4.42 5.68 19.64
CA THR A 150 3.56 6.72 20.22
C THR A 150 4.35 7.55 21.22
N ARG A 151 3.95 8.81 21.45
CA ARG A 151 4.56 9.67 22.48
C ARG A 151 4.60 9.04 23.88
N VAL A 152 3.61 8.20 24.20
CA VAL A 152 3.53 7.52 25.51
C VAL A 152 4.57 6.41 25.58
N ASP A 153 4.72 5.63 24.51
CA ASP A 153 5.70 4.56 24.45
C ASP A 153 7.13 5.11 24.43
N VAL A 154 7.39 6.18 23.65
CA VAL A 154 8.69 6.86 23.63
C VAL A 154 9.12 7.30 25.03
N ARG A 155 8.22 7.96 25.78
CA ARG A 155 8.48 8.36 27.17
C ARG A 155 8.80 7.18 28.08
N ARG A 156 8.00 6.11 28.00
CA ARG A 156 8.19 4.91 28.83
C ARG A 156 9.49 4.20 28.51
N MET A 157 9.81 4.06 27.22
CA MET A 157 11.06 3.46 26.75
C MET A 157 12.28 4.28 27.18
N HIS A 158 12.21 5.62 27.12
CA HIS A 158 13.26 6.49 27.64
C HIS A 158 13.47 6.29 29.15
N LYS A 159 12.37 6.24 29.93
CA LYS A 159 12.42 6.10 31.40
C LYS A 159 13.16 4.84 31.85
N ILE A 160 12.99 3.75 31.11
CA ILE A 160 13.63 2.47 31.41
C ILE A 160 14.97 2.27 30.67
N GLY A 161 15.46 3.30 29.96
CA GLY A 161 16.74 3.27 29.25
C GLY A 161 16.76 2.46 27.96
N VAL A 162 15.60 2.15 27.38
CA VAL A 162 15.51 1.48 26.06
C VAL A 162 15.83 2.45 24.92
N LEU A 163 15.41 3.70 25.03
CA LEU A 163 15.78 4.77 24.11
C LEU A 163 16.69 5.76 24.84
N ASP A 164 17.76 6.19 24.17
CA ASP A 164 18.56 7.35 24.57
C ASP A 164 17.94 8.64 24.01
N GLU A 165 18.55 9.79 24.34
CA GLU A 165 18.03 11.11 23.95
C GLU A 165 17.97 11.29 22.42
N GLU A 166 18.94 10.79 21.67
CA GLU A 166 18.95 10.85 20.21
C GLU A 166 17.83 10.01 19.60
N ALA A 167 17.61 8.80 20.14
CA ALA A 167 16.52 7.94 19.69
C ALA A 167 15.14 8.50 20.07
N VAL A 168 15.01 9.16 21.23
CA VAL A 168 13.79 9.91 21.60
C VAL A 168 13.52 11.06 20.63
N PHE A 169 14.56 11.84 20.30
CA PHE A 169 14.47 12.92 19.32
C PHE A 169 14.01 12.39 17.96
N THR A 170 14.65 11.31 17.47
CA THR A 170 14.30 10.67 16.20
C THR A 170 12.86 10.13 16.21
N ALA A 171 12.45 9.44 17.27
CA ALA A 171 11.10 8.86 17.36
C ALA A 171 10.00 9.93 17.32
N TYR A 172 10.23 11.11 17.89
CA TYR A 172 9.30 12.23 17.75
C TYR A 172 9.30 12.85 16.35
N ALA A 173 10.46 12.86 15.66
CA ALA A 173 10.52 13.27 14.27
C ALA A 173 9.73 12.32 13.35
N ASP A 174 9.79 11.01 13.59
CA ASP A 174 9.04 9.99 12.83
C ASP A 174 7.52 10.16 12.93
N VAL A 175 7.01 10.67 14.07
CA VAL A 175 5.60 11.05 14.24
C VAL A 175 5.22 12.27 13.39
N GLY A 176 6.20 13.06 12.93
CA GLY A 176 6.02 14.24 12.10
C GLY A 176 6.25 15.56 12.82
N PHE A 177 6.83 15.57 14.04
CA PHE A 177 7.27 16.83 14.65
C PHE A 177 8.51 17.37 13.92
N SER A 178 8.59 18.70 13.77
CA SER A 178 9.74 19.33 13.10
C SER A 178 11.01 19.21 13.94
N PRO A 179 12.11 18.62 13.41
CA PRO A 179 13.39 18.55 14.09
C PRO A 179 14.20 19.85 13.98
N PHE A 180 13.74 20.81 13.19
CA PHE A 180 14.47 22.05 12.92
C PHE A 180 13.89 23.22 13.72
N ALA A 181 14.78 23.99 14.33
CA ALA A 181 14.44 25.29 14.92
C ALA A 181 14.15 26.33 13.81
N PRO A 182 13.44 27.44 14.11
CA PRO A 182 13.18 28.48 13.12
C PRO A 182 14.47 29.01 12.47
N GLY A 183 14.54 28.96 11.13
CA GLY A 183 15.70 29.44 10.37
C GLY A 183 16.88 28.45 10.28
N HIS A 184 16.73 27.24 10.81
CA HIS A 184 17.70 26.17 10.65
C HIS A 184 17.25 25.20 9.56
N ASP A 185 18.22 24.63 8.85
CA ASP A 185 18.04 23.55 7.89
C ASP A 185 19.20 22.57 8.04
N HIS A 186 18.88 21.28 8.05
CA HIS A 186 19.85 20.20 8.21
C HIS A 186 19.48 19.04 7.30
N GLU A 187 20.49 18.39 6.72
CA GLU A 187 20.28 17.29 5.77
C GLU A 187 19.60 16.07 6.41
N THR A 188 19.82 15.83 7.70
CA THR A 188 19.29 14.67 8.42
C THR A 188 18.78 15.05 9.81
N VAL A 189 17.90 14.21 10.35
CA VAL A 189 17.42 14.33 11.75
C VAL A 189 18.59 14.22 12.74
N ALA A 190 19.56 13.33 12.48
CA ALA A 190 20.76 13.20 13.31
C ALA A 190 21.61 14.49 13.31
N ALA A 191 21.76 15.14 12.16
CA ALA A 191 22.44 16.44 12.07
C ALA A 191 21.68 17.54 12.84
N ALA A 192 20.35 17.49 12.86
CA ALA A 192 19.54 18.39 13.68
C ALA A 192 19.70 18.11 15.18
N PHE A 193 19.76 16.84 15.60
CA PHE A 193 20.03 16.49 17.00
C PHE A 193 21.41 16.96 17.47
N ALA A 194 22.43 16.88 16.61
CA ALA A 194 23.77 17.38 16.91
C ALA A 194 23.86 18.92 17.01
N CYS A 195 22.86 19.65 16.50
CA CYS A 195 22.78 21.10 16.59
C CYS A 195 22.15 21.52 17.92
N GLU A 196 22.91 22.23 18.75
CA GLU A 196 22.47 22.72 20.06
C GLU A 196 21.11 23.43 20.02
N THR A 197 20.93 24.34 19.07
CA THR A 197 19.68 25.08 18.92
C THR A 197 18.52 24.17 18.53
N CYS A 198 18.70 23.29 17.54
CA CYS A 198 17.63 22.39 17.10
C CYS A 198 17.27 21.35 18.16
N ARG A 199 18.24 20.91 18.96
CA ARG A 199 18.03 19.95 20.04
C ARG A 199 17.12 20.48 21.15
N HIS A 200 17.07 21.79 21.37
CA HIS A 200 16.26 22.39 22.45
C HIS A 200 15.11 23.27 21.95
N GLU A 201 15.28 23.99 20.85
CA GLU A 201 14.33 25.01 20.37
C GLU A 201 13.42 24.53 19.21
N SER A 202 13.63 23.31 18.70
CA SER A 202 12.72 22.71 17.71
C SER A 202 11.49 22.10 18.38
N LYS A 203 10.46 21.73 17.59
CA LYS A 203 9.28 21.02 18.15
C LYS A 203 9.67 19.67 18.73
N VAL A 204 10.57 18.95 18.06
CA VAL A 204 11.13 17.68 18.55
C VAL A 204 11.98 17.93 19.80
N GLY A 205 12.80 18.98 19.81
CA GLY A 205 13.65 19.35 20.95
C GLY A 205 12.84 19.64 22.21
N HIS A 206 11.79 20.44 22.10
CA HIS A 206 10.86 20.65 23.22
C HIS A 206 10.20 19.35 23.70
N MET A 207 9.91 18.40 22.81
CA MET A 207 9.37 17.09 23.20
C MET A 207 10.41 16.21 23.90
N LEU A 208 11.67 16.27 23.48
CA LEU A 208 12.80 15.63 24.15
C LEU A 208 12.98 16.19 25.56
N ASP A 209 13.14 17.50 25.70
CA ASP A 209 13.34 18.18 26.98
C ASP A 209 12.15 17.93 27.93
N PHE A 210 10.92 18.01 27.40
CA PHE A 210 9.73 17.62 28.14
C PHE A 210 9.81 16.18 28.62
N THR A 211 10.24 15.24 27.79
CA THR A 211 10.33 13.81 28.14
C THR A 211 11.37 13.57 29.23
N ILE A 212 12.52 14.24 29.16
CA ILE A 212 13.58 14.18 30.17
C ILE A 212 13.05 14.70 31.51
N LEU A 213 12.48 15.91 31.52
CA LEU A 213 11.94 16.54 32.72
C LEU A 213 10.79 15.73 33.32
N TYR A 214 9.87 15.26 32.47
CA TYR A 214 8.74 14.46 32.90
C TYR A 214 9.17 13.14 33.54
N ASN A 215 10.18 12.47 32.99
CA ASN A 215 10.66 11.22 33.55
C ASN A 215 11.48 11.43 34.83
N ALA A 216 12.12 12.59 35.00
CA ALA A 216 12.86 12.95 36.21
C ALA A 216 11.94 13.26 37.39
N ASP A 217 10.80 13.93 37.16
CA ASP A 217 9.79 14.22 38.20
C ASP A 217 8.37 13.97 37.65
N PRO A 218 7.95 12.70 37.55
CA PRO A 218 6.63 12.38 37.04
C PRO A 218 5.54 12.74 38.07
N PRO A 219 4.33 13.12 37.63
CA PRO A 219 3.21 13.36 38.52
C PRO A 219 2.90 12.11 39.36
N GLU A 220 2.37 12.30 40.57
CA GLU A 220 2.11 11.21 41.54
C GLU A 220 1.39 9.99 40.95
N ALA A 221 0.43 10.20 40.05
CA ALA A 221 -0.31 9.12 39.39
C ALA A 221 0.54 8.23 38.46
N GLU A 222 1.70 8.71 38.01
CA GLU A 222 2.62 8.01 37.10
C GLU A 222 3.98 7.68 37.75
N LYS A 223 4.13 7.91 39.05
CA LYS A 223 5.30 7.46 39.81
C LYS A 223 5.33 5.94 39.89
N THR A 224 6.48 5.38 39.58
CA THR A 224 6.81 3.96 39.67
C THR A 224 7.51 3.68 41.00
N VAL A 225 7.66 2.39 41.35
CA VAL A 225 8.36 1.96 42.58
C VAL A 225 9.80 2.50 42.65
N THR A 226 10.41 2.80 41.51
CA THR A 226 11.74 3.43 41.43
C THR A 226 11.72 4.94 41.62
N ASP A 227 10.58 5.62 41.44
CA ASP A 227 10.42 7.07 41.62
C ASP A 227 9.94 7.43 43.04
N THR A 228 9.18 6.53 43.67
CA THR A 228 8.96 6.58 45.11
C THR A 228 10.25 6.20 45.78
N GLU A 229 10.81 7.09 46.61
CA GLU A 229 12.09 6.93 47.30
C GLU A 229 12.42 5.46 47.61
N ARG A 230 13.60 4.99 47.16
CA ARG A 230 14.25 3.87 47.86
C ARG A 230 14.29 4.30 49.32
N ASP A 231 13.46 3.67 50.13
CA ASP A 231 13.49 3.83 51.58
C ASP A 231 14.86 3.35 52.08
N LEU A 232 15.83 4.27 52.10
CA LEU A 232 17.19 4.03 52.58
C LEU A 232 17.23 3.78 54.10
N THR A 233 16.08 3.81 54.79
CA THR A 233 15.97 3.46 56.21
C THR A 233 15.64 1.98 56.45
N LYS A 234 15.35 1.21 55.40
CA LYS A 234 15.32 -0.26 55.47
C LYS A 234 16.69 -0.81 55.12
N SER A 235 17.56 -0.81 56.12
CA SER A 235 18.64 -1.79 56.22
C SER A 235 18.06 -3.21 56.22
N ASP A 236 18.62 -4.08 55.37
CA ASP A 236 18.49 -5.54 55.46
C ASP A 236 18.87 -6.08 56.85
#